data_AF-A0A7V3D4R5-F1
#
_entry.id   AF-A0A7V3D4R5-F1
#
_cell.length_a   1.000
_cell.length_b   1.000
_cell.length_c   1.000
_cell.angle_alpha   90.00
_cell.angle_beta   90.00
_cell.angle_gamma   90.00
#
_symmetry.space_group_name_H-M   'P 1'
#
loop_
_entity.id
_entity.type
_entity.pdbx_description
1 polymer ?
#
loop_
_entity_poly.entity_id
_entity_poly.type
_entity_poly.pdbx_seq_one_letter_code
_entity_poly.pdbx_strand_id
1 'polypeptide(L)'
;MWVRKCEVDANDEELSPIPLEIASNEEFIPPPQTPGQKAVAERLKEISEAGAKKQGLNRRDFLRTGSGMAAALLAYNQVFGEVYDVNVEEVYDQMAFKEKWPKEQFIFDIQTHHVDVSRKWYDDTPQGRRTIAFFLMLRQGKDDKAKLEQLNRAHYVKELFGDSDTVMAVISGVPSREWDKNPLPPDQMVATRKYVNDLAGSQRVLSHGLLRPNLGKKEMEEMERQVKELKIDAWKMYTGAELGEKAWFMDDPKVAYPFWEKTRKLGIKNLCVHKGLPLGAFNEKACTPHDLEKAAKDFPDLNFIVYHSGYRGGFWLGQGTGEKVVDKKTDDPQEIPWISDILRILKRNPKIKNIYFELGSTFQQISSANPTRCLHMLGQMIQVAGADHILWGTDSIWGGSPQSQIERLRRMKMTKELQDKYKYPELTDEIKNQIFGLNAA
;
A
#
# COMPACT_ATOMS: atom_id res chain seq x y z
N MET A 1 1.02 -23.28 -29.24
CA MET A 1 1.67 -24.00 -28.13
C MET A 1 1.47 -23.14 -26.89
N TRP A 2 0.79 -23.64 -25.85
CA TRP A 2 0.64 -22.90 -24.59
C TRP A 2 1.99 -22.90 -23.87
N VAL A 3 2.49 -21.72 -23.49
CA VAL A 3 3.73 -21.54 -22.69
C VAL A 3 3.30 -20.97 -21.35
N ARG A 4 3.89 -21.48 -20.26
CA ARG A 4 3.61 -21.01 -18.91
C ARG A 4 4.06 -19.56 -18.73
N LYS A 5 3.28 -18.70 -18.10
CA LYS A 5 3.69 -17.28 -17.90
C LYS A 5 4.92 -17.21 -16.99
N CYS A 6 5.07 -18.13 -16.03
CA CYS A 6 6.30 -18.20 -15.25
C CYS A 6 7.53 -18.62 -16.09
N GLU A 7 7.35 -19.38 -17.18
CA GLU A 7 8.42 -19.72 -18.13
C GLU A 7 8.71 -18.56 -19.10
N VAL A 8 7.70 -17.76 -19.45
CA VAL A 8 7.88 -16.50 -20.18
C VAL A 8 8.66 -15.53 -19.29
N ASP A 9 8.16 -15.23 -18.09
CA ASP A 9 8.73 -14.27 -17.14
C ASP A 9 10.12 -14.69 -16.62
N ALA A 10 10.38 -16.00 -16.45
CA ALA A 10 11.71 -16.49 -16.05
C ALA A 10 12.77 -16.36 -17.15
N ASN A 11 12.33 -16.36 -18.41
CA ASN A 11 13.17 -16.07 -19.58
C ASN A 11 13.06 -14.61 -20.01
N ASP A 12 12.28 -13.80 -19.30
CA ASP A 12 12.02 -12.41 -19.65
C ASP A 12 13.13 -11.52 -19.08
N GLU A 13 13.83 -10.84 -19.99
CA GLU A 13 14.83 -9.83 -19.65
C GLU A 13 14.18 -8.50 -19.21
N GLU A 14 12.85 -8.42 -19.12
CA GLU A 14 12.01 -7.21 -19.06
C GLU A 14 11.42 -6.88 -17.67
N LEU A 15 12.06 -7.25 -16.56
CA LEU A 15 11.60 -6.78 -15.25
C LEU A 15 11.86 -5.28 -15.10
N SER A 16 10.87 -4.49 -15.50
CA SER A 16 10.83 -3.04 -15.33
C SER A 16 11.06 -2.68 -13.85
N PRO A 17 11.90 -1.67 -13.53
CA PRO A 17 12.09 -1.18 -12.17
C PRO A 17 10.80 -0.70 -11.50
N ILE A 18 9.83 -0.28 -12.32
CA ILE A 18 8.47 0.07 -11.89
C ILE A 18 7.52 -1.00 -12.45
N PRO A 19 6.78 -1.74 -11.61
CA PRO A 19 5.87 -2.79 -12.08
C PRO A 19 4.80 -2.23 -13.05
N LEU A 20 4.72 -2.81 -14.25
CA LEU A 20 3.76 -2.43 -15.30
C LEU A 20 2.59 -3.42 -15.46
N GLU A 21 2.68 -4.59 -14.83
CA GLU A 21 1.65 -5.64 -14.86
C GLU A 21 1.63 -6.40 -13.52
N ILE A 22 0.48 -6.98 -13.20
CA ILE A 22 0.35 -7.91 -12.07
C ILE A 22 0.88 -9.28 -12.49
N ALA A 23 1.72 -9.87 -11.64
CA ALA A 23 2.17 -11.26 -11.76
C ALA A 23 0.98 -12.23 -11.64
N SER A 24 0.86 -13.20 -12.55
CA SER A 24 -0.11 -14.30 -12.40
C SER A 24 0.59 -15.58 -11.98
N ASN A 25 -0.07 -16.34 -11.10
CA ASN A 25 0.33 -17.67 -10.68
C ASN A 25 -0.24 -18.80 -11.56
N GLU A 26 -0.86 -18.46 -12.70
CA GLU A 26 -1.55 -19.38 -13.63
C GLU A 26 -2.92 -19.90 -13.16
N GLU A 27 -3.40 -19.51 -11.98
CA GLU A 27 -4.77 -19.79 -11.56
C GLU A 27 -5.78 -18.74 -12.08
N PHE A 28 -5.29 -17.63 -12.61
CA PHE A 28 -6.11 -16.55 -13.16
C PHE A 28 -5.41 -15.80 -14.29
N ILE A 29 -6.20 -15.11 -15.11
CA ILE A 29 -5.69 -14.20 -16.14
C ILE A 29 -5.46 -12.83 -15.48
N PRO A 30 -4.23 -12.31 -15.43
CA PRO A 30 -3.97 -11.00 -14.85
C PRO A 30 -4.73 -9.92 -15.65
N PRO A 31 -5.15 -8.81 -15.01
CA PRO A 31 -5.75 -7.72 -15.76
C PRO A 31 -4.78 -7.26 -16.84
N PRO A 32 -5.26 -7.02 -18.08
CA PRO A 32 -4.40 -6.56 -19.15
C PRO A 32 -3.79 -5.20 -18.79
N GLN A 33 -2.53 -5.00 -19.19
CA GLN A 33 -1.90 -3.68 -19.14
C GLN A 33 -2.80 -2.64 -19.83
N THR A 34 -2.93 -1.47 -19.21
CA THR A 34 -3.59 -0.32 -19.83
C THR A 34 -2.81 0.12 -21.08
N PRO A 35 -3.45 0.84 -22.03
CA PRO A 35 -2.74 1.39 -23.19
C PRO A 35 -1.51 2.23 -22.82
N GLY A 36 -1.60 3.02 -21.73
CA GLY A 36 -0.48 3.81 -21.23
C GLY A 36 0.65 2.95 -20.68
N GLN A 37 0.35 1.89 -19.92
CA GLN A 37 1.38 0.96 -19.43
C GLN A 37 2.11 0.24 -20.57
N LYS A 38 1.38 -0.17 -21.63
CA LYS A 38 1.99 -0.76 -22.84
C LYS A 38 2.95 0.22 -23.52
N ALA A 39 2.50 1.47 -23.72
CA ALA A 39 3.33 2.52 -24.30
C ALA A 39 4.59 2.80 -23.45
N VAL A 40 4.48 2.78 -22.11
CA VAL A 40 5.64 2.91 -21.22
C VAL A 40 6.59 1.73 -21.37
N ALA A 41 6.09 0.50 -21.46
CA ALA A 41 6.92 -0.68 -21.66
C ALA A 41 7.73 -0.61 -22.97
N GLU A 42 7.07 -0.21 -24.05
CA GLU A 42 7.70 0.00 -25.37
C GLU A 42 8.79 1.08 -25.30
N ARG A 43 8.50 2.23 -24.68
CA ARG A 43 9.49 3.30 -24.50
C ARG A 43 10.66 2.90 -23.62
N LEU A 44 10.39 2.21 -22.51
CA LEU A 44 11.43 1.73 -21.61
C LEU A 44 12.36 0.76 -22.33
N LYS A 45 11.84 -0.11 -23.19
CA LYS A 45 12.66 -1.01 -24.01
C LYS A 45 13.68 -0.22 -24.85
N GLU A 46 13.23 0.78 -25.61
CA GLU A 46 14.11 1.61 -26.44
C GLU A 46 15.16 2.36 -25.61
N ILE A 47 14.74 3.01 -24.53
CA ILE A 47 15.62 3.83 -23.67
C ILE A 47 16.65 2.95 -22.96
N SER A 48 16.21 1.80 -22.43
CA SER A 48 17.09 0.89 -21.68
C SER A 48 18.10 0.18 -22.58
N GLU A 49 17.77 -0.17 -23.82
CA GLU A 49 18.74 -0.72 -24.78
C GLU A 49 19.86 0.28 -25.09
N ALA A 50 19.51 1.54 -25.33
CA ALA A 50 20.48 2.61 -25.57
C ALA A 50 21.33 2.89 -24.32
N GLY A 51 20.71 2.98 -23.14
CA GLY A 51 21.38 3.19 -21.86
C GLY A 51 22.35 2.06 -21.52
N ALA A 52 21.89 0.81 -21.60
CA ALA A 52 22.69 -0.39 -21.33
C ALA A 52 23.92 -0.46 -22.25
N LYS A 53 23.73 -0.24 -23.56
CA LYS A 53 24.83 -0.24 -24.53
C LYS A 53 25.90 0.80 -24.19
N LYS A 54 25.48 2.03 -23.80
CA LYS A 54 26.43 3.11 -23.47
C LYS A 54 27.22 2.84 -22.19
N GLN A 55 26.64 2.10 -21.25
CA GLN A 55 27.27 1.73 -19.98
C GLN A 55 27.98 0.35 -20.02
N GLY A 56 27.98 -0.34 -21.17
CA GLY A 56 28.60 -1.66 -21.29
C GLY A 56 27.89 -2.76 -20.49
N LEU A 57 26.60 -2.59 -20.20
CA LEU A 57 25.77 -3.57 -19.48
C LEU A 57 24.84 -4.30 -20.45
N ASN A 58 24.38 -5.50 -20.07
CA ASN A 58 23.18 -6.05 -20.67
C ASN A 58 21.94 -5.30 -20.12
N ARG A 59 20.82 -5.36 -20.84
CA ARG A 59 19.59 -4.63 -20.49
C ARG A 59 19.07 -5.01 -19.11
N ARG A 60 19.10 -6.29 -18.76
CA ARG A 60 18.62 -6.80 -17.46
C ARG A 60 19.38 -6.23 -16.28
N ASP A 61 20.71 -6.18 -16.36
CA ASP A 61 21.54 -5.63 -15.30
C ASP A 61 21.46 -4.11 -15.26
N PHE A 62 21.33 -3.45 -16.42
CA PHE A 62 21.06 -2.01 -16.50
C PHE A 62 19.76 -1.62 -15.77
N LEU A 63 18.67 -2.37 -15.96
CA LEU A 63 17.38 -2.11 -15.30
C LEU A 63 17.44 -2.28 -13.76
N ARG A 64 18.48 -2.92 -13.22
CA ARG A 64 18.70 -3.02 -11.76
C ARG A 64 19.50 -1.86 -11.17
N THR A 65 19.88 -0.88 -11.98
CA THR A 65 20.66 0.29 -11.55
C THR A 65 19.78 1.52 -11.35
N GLY A 66 20.36 2.58 -10.78
CA GLY A 66 19.73 3.90 -10.74
C GLY A 66 19.42 4.46 -12.13
N SER A 67 20.29 4.23 -13.11
CA SER A 67 20.02 4.60 -14.51
C SER A 67 18.85 3.82 -15.12
N GLY A 68 18.65 2.57 -14.70
CA GLY A 68 17.47 1.78 -15.04
C GLY A 68 16.18 2.42 -14.52
N MET A 69 16.17 2.86 -13.26
CA MET A 69 15.05 3.62 -12.68
C MET A 69 14.83 4.94 -13.42
N ALA A 70 15.89 5.70 -13.72
CA ALA A 70 15.79 6.92 -14.51
C ALA A 70 15.19 6.67 -15.90
N ALA A 71 15.58 5.58 -16.58
CA ALA A 71 15.00 5.19 -17.86
C ALA A 71 13.50 4.92 -17.75
N ALA A 72 13.06 4.24 -16.68
CA ALA A 72 11.65 3.99 -16.42
C ALA A 72 10.88 5.30 -16.19
N LEU A 73 11.36 6.19 -15.33
CA LEU A 73 10.73 7.49 -15.08
C LEU A 73 10.67 8.37 -16.34
N LEU A 74 11.73 8.34 -17.17
CA LEU A 74 11.76 9.05 -18.44
C LEU A 74 10.73 8.49 -19.43
N ALA A 75 10.58 7.15 -19.50
CA ALA A 75 9.54 6.52 -20.30
C ALA A 75 8.13 6.95 -19.85
N TYR A 76 7.89 7.04 -18.54
CA TYR A 76 6.64 7.60 -18.01
C TYR A 76 6.44 9.05 -18.46
N ASN A 77 7.48 9.90 -18.39
CA ASN A 77 7.37 11.29 -18.82
C ASN A 77 7.01 11.41 -20.31
N GLN A 78 7.57 10.55 -21.16
CA GLN A 78 7.27 10.55 -22.60
C GLN A 78 5.83 10.10 -22.94
N VAL A 79 5.17 9.35 -22.04
CA VAL A 79 3.80 8.84 -22.26
C VAL A 79 2.75 9.69 -21.56
N PHE A 80 3.01 10.13 -20.33
CA PHE A 80 2.04 10.80 -19.46
C PHE A 80 2.33 12.30 -19.26
N GLY A 81 3.39 12.84 -19.86
CA GLY A 81 3.88 14.19 -19.64
C GLY A 81 4.85 14.27 -18.46
N GLU A 82 5.49 15.43 -18.26
CA GLU A 82 6.54 15.65 -17.26
C GLU A 82 6.02 15.59 -15.81
N VAL A 83 5.73 14.38 -15.33
CA VAL A 83 5.20 14.08 -13.99
C VAL A 83 6.31 13.70 -13.00
N TYR A 84 7.47 13.30 -13.50
CA TYR A 84 8.65 12.95 -12.70
C TYR A 84 9.84 13.87 -13.00
N ASP A 85 10.59 14.21 -11.97
CA ASP A 85 11.87 14.92 -12.07
C ASP A 85 12.98 13.96 -12.48
N VAL A 86 13.28 13.90 -13.77
CA VAL A 86 14.34 13.05 -14.31
C VAL A 86 14.96 13.70 -15.52
N ASN A 87 16.29 13.77 -15.53
CA ASN A 87 17.06 14.26 -16.66
C ASN A 87 17.58 13.11 -17.51
N VAL A 88 17.79 13.36 -18.80
CA VAL A 88 18.24 12.34 -19.76
C VAL A 88 19.63 11.81 -19.41
N GLU A 89 20.49 12.65 -18.82
CA GLU A 89 21.85 12.27 -18.42
C GLU A 89 21.86 11.13 -17.40
N GLU A 90 20.84 11.04 -16.53
CA GLU A 90 20.72 10.01 -15.49
C GLU A 90 20.56 8.60 -16.09
N VAL A 91 20.03 8.49 -17.31
CA VAL A 91 19.93 7.23 -18.07
C VAL A 91 21.31 6.74 -18.50
N TYR A 92 22.25 7.66 -18.72
CA TYR A 92 23.55 7.37 -19.29
C TYR A 92 24.69 7.40 -18.27
N ASP A 93 24.45 7.97 -17.10
CA ASP A 93 25.40 8.05 -16.00
C ASP A 93 24.74 7.75 -14.65
N GLN A 94 25.17 6.67 -14.01
CA GLN A 94 24.69 6.28 -12.68
C GLN A 94 25.10 7.27 -11.59
N MET A 95 26.18 8.04 -11.77
CA MET A 95 26.58 9.08 -10.82
C MET A 95 25.59 10.24 -10.84
N ALA A 96 25.15 10.67 -12.02
CA ALA A 96 24.11 11.70 -12.16
C ALA A 96 22.81 11.33 -11.43
N PHE A 97 22.43 10.04 -11.46
CA PHE A 97 21.30 9.56 -10.66
C PHE A 97 21.56 9.67 -9.15
N LYS A 98 22.73 9.17 -8.70
CA LYS A 98 23.14 9.18 -7.28
C LYS A 98 23.29 10.58 -6.70
N GLU A 99 23.70 11.56 -7.48
CA GLU A 99 23.85 12.95 -7.02
C GLU A 99 22.53 13.57 -6.57
N LYS A 100 21.42 13.21 -7.23
CA LYS A 100 20.07 13.66 -6.87
C LYS A 100 19.42 12.81 -5.76
N TRP A 101 20.14 11.85 -5.18
CA TRP A 101 19.61 11.00 -4.12
C TRP A 101 19.56 11.78 -2.79
N PRO A 102 18.39 11.86 -2.12
CA PRO A 102 18.28 12.56 -0.85
C PRO A 102 19.08 11.80 0.20
N LYS A 103 20.07 12.47 0.81
CA LYS A 103 21.05 11.82 1.68
C LYS A 103 20.51 11.48 3.08
N GLU A 104 19.44 12.15 3.53
CA GLU A 104 18.94 12.08 4.92
C GLU A 104 17.40 12.04 5.00
N GLN A 105 16.72 11.35 4.07
CA GLN A 105 15.26 11.25 4.10
C GLN A 105 14.79 10.22 5.14
N PHE A 106 13.90 10.63 6.05
CA PHE A 106 13.27 9.73 7.00
C PHE A 106 12.01 9.10 6.40
N ILE A 107 12.11 7.82 6.00
CA ILE A 107 11.00 7.06 5.42
C ILE A 107 10.44 6.12 6.49
N PHE A 108 9.21 6.39 6.93
CA PHE A 108 8.47 5.58 7.87
C PHE A 108 7.23 4.98 7.20
N ASP A 109 7.31 3.69 6.89
CA ASP A 109 6.25 2.94 6.22
C ASP A 109 5.25 2.36 7.23
N ILE A 110 4.06 2.95 7.32
CA ILE A 110 3.07 2.54 8.33
C ILE A 110 2.23 1.32 7.94
N GLN A 111 2.41 0.75 6.73
CA GLN A 111 1.67 -0.42 6.29
C GLN A 111 2.59 -1.41 5.59
N THR A 112 3.12 -2.36 6.37
CA THR A 112 3.89 -3.48 5.84
C THR A 112 3.38 -4.84 6.31
N HIS A 113 3.74 -5.91 5.60
CA HIS A 113 3.24 -7.27 5.83
C HIS A 113 4.31 -8.32 5.52
N HIS A 114 4.24 -9.44 6.26
CA HIS A 114 4.84 -10.72 5.90
C HIS A 114 3.91 -11.84 6.35
N VAL A 115 4.21 -13.08 5.98
CA VAL A 115 3.41 -14.26 6.28
C VAL A 115 4.27 -15.25 7.06
N ASP A 116 3.70 -15.82 8.13
CA ASP A 116 4.29 -16.98 8.78
C ASP A 116 4.01 -18.23 7.96
N VAL A 117 4.86 -18.48 6.96
CA VAL A 117 4.80 -19.65 6.08
C VAL A 117 5.26 -20.95 6.76
N SER A 118 5.87 -20.85 7.95
CA SER A 118 6.29 -22.04 8.71
C SER A 118 5.11 -22.73 9.39
N ARG A 119 4.03 -21.97 9.65
CA ARG A 119 2.81 -22.48 10.26
C ARG A 119 1.80 -22.90 9.21
N LYS A 120 1.20 -24.07 9.43
CA LYS A 120 0.12 -24.64 8.60
C LYS A 120 -1.26 -24.06 8.95
N TRP A 121 -1.35 -22.75 9.16
CA TRP A 121 -2.62 -22.09 9.48
C TRP A 121 -3.65 -22.21 8.35
N TYR A 122 -3.19 -22.52 7.13
CA TYR A 122 -3.98 -22.55 5.91
C TYR A 122 -4.46 -23.93 5.45
N ASP A 123 -3.82 -25.03 5.88
CA ASP A 123 -4.05 -26.37 5.31
C ASP A 123 -5.48 -26.89 5.57
N ASP A 124 -5.99 -26.65 6.79
CA ASP A 124 -7.18 -27.35 7.29
C ASP A 124 -8.49 -26.55 7.14
N THR A 125 -8.45 -25.33 6.57
CA THR A 125 -9.64 -24.47 6.49
C THR A 125 -9.91 -23.96 5.06
N PRO A 126 -11.17 -23.91 4.61
CA PRO A 126 -11.51 -23.29 3.32
C PRO A 126 -11.16 -21.80 3.25
N GLN A 127 -11.11 -21.10 4.38
CA GLN A 127 -10.67 -19.71 4.44
C GLN A 127 -9.16 -19.61 4.22
N GLY A 128 -8.37 -20.40 4.94
CA GLY A 128 -6.92 -20.46 4.81
C GLY A 128 -6.46 -20.83 3.39
N ARG A 129 -7.09 -21.83 2.76
CA ARG A 129 -6.81 -22.20 1.36
C ARG A 129 -7.06 -21.05 0.38
N ARG A 130 -8.15 -20.28 0.57
CA ARG A 130 -8.45 -19.09 -0.26
C ARG A 130 -7.42 -17.97 -0.03
N THR A 131 -7.00 -17.76 1.21
CA THR A 131 -5.96 -16.76 1.54
C THR A 131 -4.62 -17.11 0.92
N ILE A 132 -4.20 -18.38 0.95
CA ILE A 132 -2.97 -18.81 0.28
C ILE A 132 -3.08 -18.69 -1.23
N ALA A 133 -4.20 -19.08 -1.84
CA ALA A 133 -4.41 -18.88 -3.27
C ALA A 133 -4.21 -17.40 -3.65
N PHE A 134 -4.75 -16.46 -2.86
CA PHE A 134 -4.49 -15.03 -3.05
C PHE A 134 -3.00 -14.66 -2.90
N PHE A 135 -2.31 -15.14 -1.86
CA PHE A 135 -0.89 -14.84 -1.66
C PHE A 135 0.02 -15.37 -2.76
N LEU A 136 -0.31 -16.53 -3.33
CA LEU A 136 0.40 -17.10 -4.46
C LEU A 136 0.35 -16.21 -5.71
N MET A 137 -0.67 -15.36 -5.85
CA MET A 137 -0.80 -14.40 -6.95
C MET A 137 0.12 -13.18 -6.80
N LEU A 138 0.66 -12.92 -5.61
CA LEU A 138 1.43 -11.71 -5.34
C LEU A 138 2.88 -11.81 -5.79
N ARG A 139 3.40 -13.03 -5.97
CA ARG A 139 4.82 -13.32 -6.23
C ARG A 139 5.02 -14.19 -7.46
N GLN A 140 6.05 -13.89 -8.23
CA GLN A 140 6.54 -14.80 -9.26
C GLN A 140 7.48 -15.85 -8.67
N GLY A 141 7.45 -17.06 -9.20
CA GLY A 141 8.31 -18.14 -8.73
C GLY A 141 8.12 -19.42 -9.53
N LYS A 142 9.14 -20.29 -9.49
CA LYS A 142 9.16 -21.57 -10.21
C LYS A 142 8.07 -22.56 -9.75
N ASP A 143 7.64 -22.44 -8.50
CA ASP A 143 6.61 -23.26 -7.86
C ASP A 143 5.96 -22.47 -6.70
N ASP A 144 4.85 -22.99 -6.18
CA ASP A 144 4.08 -22.32 -5.12
C ASP A 144 4.85 -22.14 -3.82
N LYS A 145 5.74 -23.09 -3.50
CA LYS A 145 6.60 -22.99 -2.32
C LYS A 145 7.55 -21.81 -2.46
N ALA A 146 8.22 -21.67 -3.61
CA ALA A 146 9.13 -20.56 -3.88
C ALA A 146 8.41 -19.20 -3.88
N LYS A 147 7.14 -19.14 -4.29
CA LYS A 147 6.32 -17.93 -4.20
C LYS A 147 6.00 -17.57 -2.75
N LEU A 148 5.55 -18.53 -1.95
CA LEU A 148 5.24 -18.30 -0.53
C LEU A 148 6.47 -17.94 0.29
N GLU A 149 7.61 -18.60 0.05
CA GLU A 149 8.86 -18.28 0.76
C GLU A 149 9.28 -16.82 0.59
N GLN A 150 8.95 -16.18 -0.54
CA GLN A 150 9.21 -14.75 -0.76
C GLN A 150 8.35 -13.82 0.11
N LEU A 151 7.36 -14.34 0.84
CA LEU A 151 6.52 -13.57 1.77
C LEU A 151 6.94 -13.78 3.23
N ASN A 152 8.00 -14.55 3.49
CA ASN A 152 8.44 -14.86 4.85
C ASN A 152 9.16 -13.67 5.53
N ARG A 153 9.42 -13.79 6.84
CA ARG A 153 10.11 -12.76 7.63
C ARG A 153 11.50 -12.40 7.10
N ALA A 154 12.24 -13.34 6.52
CA ALA A 154 13.59 -13.06 6.03
C ALA A 154 13.53 -12.14 4.79
N HIS A 155 12.62 -12.41 3.86
CA HIS A 155 12.36 -11.55 2.71
C HIS A 155 11.81 -10.19 3.14
N TYR A 156 10.95 -10.15 4.16
CA TYR A 156 10.49 -8.89 4.75
C TYR A 156 11.64 -8.00 5.20
N VAL A 157 12.60 -8.54 5.96
CA VAL A 157 13.75 -7.76 6.43
C VAL A 157 14.64 -7.34 5.26
N LYS A 158 14.91 -8.24 4.32
CA LYS A 158 15.72 -7.95 3.14
C LYS A 158 15.08 -6.85 2.29
N GLU A 159 13.81 -6.99 1.92
CA GLU A 159 13.17 -6.10 0.95
C GLU A 159 12.85 -4.72 1.53
N LEU A 160 12.50 -4.63 2.82
CA LEU A 160 12.28 -3.33 3.45
C LEU A 160 13.59 -2.64 3.81
N PHE A 161 14.52 -3.31 4.50
CA PHE A 161 15.67 -2.64 5.11
C PHE A 161 16.98 -2.85 4.34
N GLY A 162 17.06 -3.83 3.46
CA GLY A 162 18.24 -4.12 2.64
C GLY A 162 18.11 -3.65 1.18
N ASP A 163 16.91 -3.73 0.60
CA ASP A 163 16.64 -3.40 -0.80
C ASP A 163 15.81 -2.11 -0.96
N SER A 164 15.62 -1.33 0.11
CA SER A 164 14.92 -0.06 0.03
C SER A 164 15.42 0.96 1.05
N ASP A 165 15.04 2.21 0.84
CA ASP A 165 15.36 3.34 1.73
C ASP A 165 14.48 3.42 2.99
N THR A 166 13.65 2.41 3.24
CA THR A 166 12.77 2.38 4.41
C THR A 166 13.60 2.45 5.69
N VAL A 167 13.37 3.50 6.48
CA VAL A 167 14.04 3.70 7.76
C VAL A 167 13.25 2.98 8.85
N MET A 168 11.96 3.26 8.97
CA MET A 168 11.09 2.60 9.93
C MET A 168 9.90 1.95 9.24
N ALA A 169 9.35 0.91 9.85
CA ALA A 169 8.13 0.27 9.37
C ALA A 169 7.17 -0.11 10.50
N VAL A 170 5.88 -0.22 10.20
CA VAL A 170 4.89 -0.87 11.07
C VAL A 170 4.47 -2.19 10.44
N ILE A 171 4.66 -3.29 11.17
CA ILE A 171 4.17 -4.60 10.71
C ILE A 171 2.67 -4.74 10.99
N SER A 172 1.93 -5.14 9.95
CA SER A 172 0.50 -5.38 9.93
C SER A 172 0.19 -6.85 9.66
N GLY A 173 -0.96 -7.31 10.15
CA GLY A 173 -1.45 -8.67 9.98
C GLY A 173 -2.83 -8.67 9.33
N VAL A 174 -3.14 -9.78 8.65
CA VAL A 174 -4.49 -10.06 8.14
C VAL A 174 -5.21 -10.96 9.15
N PRO A 175 -6.43 -10.61 9.61
CA PRO A 175 -7.15 -11.42 10.58
C PRO A 175 -7.90 -12.60 9.92
N SER A 176 -7.90 -13.72 10.63
CA SER A 176 -8.84 -14.84 10.47
C SER A 176 -9.83 -14.84 11.64
N ARG A 177 -10.82 -15.74 11.62
CA ARG A 177 -11.80 -15.86 12.71
C ARG A 177 -11.15 -16.39 14.00
N GLU A 178 -10.30 -17.41 13.86
CA GLU A 178 -9.53 -18.00 14.96
C GLU A 178 -8.09 -17.44 14.96
N TRP A 179 -7.56 -17.14 16.16
CA TRP A 179 -6.23 -16.52 16.32
C TRP A 179 -5.08 -17.38 15.80
N ASP A 180 -5.17 -18.70 15.98
CA ASP A 180 -4.16 -19.65 15.52
C ASP A 180 -4.16 -19.84 13.99
N LYS A 181 -5.23 -19.36 13.32
CA LYS A 181 -5.42 -19.38 11.87
C LYS A 181 -5.07 -18.06 11.18
N ASN A 182 -4.61 -17.04 11.91
CA ASN A 182 -4.12 -15.81 11.29
C ASN A 182 -2.81 -16.09 10.51
N PRO A 183 -2.66 -15.56 9.28
CA PRO A 183 -1.40 -15.58 8.55
C PRO A 183 -0.20 -15.02 9.33
N LEU A 184 -0.47 -14.00 10.14
CA LEU A 184 0.51 -13.40 11.04
C LEU A 184 -0.20 -12.86 12.30
N PRO A 185 -0.27 -13.63 13.39
CA PRO A 185 -0.92 -13.18 14.62
C PRO A 185 -0.08 -12.13 15.37
N PRO A 186 -0.67 -11.39 16.34
CA PRO A 186 0.00 -10.33 17.08
C PRO A 186 1.33 -10.74 17.71
N ASP A 187 1.40 -11.93 18.30
CA ASP A 187 2.64 -12.45 18.91
C ASP A 187 3.77 -12.60 17.88
N GLN A 188 3.46 -13.01 16.64
CA GLN A 188 4.45 -13.12 15.57
C GLN A 188 4.84 -11.75 15.00
N MET A 189 3.90 -10.81 14.91
CA MET A 189 4.20 -9.42 14.56
C MET A 189 5.18 -8.79 15.56
N VAL A 190 4.92 -8.97 16.85
CA VAL A 190 5.79 -8.48 17.94
C VAL A 190 7.13 -9.20 17.96
N ALA A 191 7.17 -10.50 17.63
CA ALA A 191 8.42 -11.23 17.47
C ALA A 191 9.25 -10.70 16.29
N THR A 192 8.62 -10.36 15.15
CA THR A 192 9.30 -9.69 14.03
C THR A 192 9.81 -8.31 14.43
N ARG A 193 8.98 -7.50 15.11
CA ARG A 193 9.37 -6.20 15.65
C ARG A 193 10.63 -6.32 16.51
N LYS A 194 10.62 -7.24 17.47
CA LYS A 194 11.75 -7.49 18.36
C LYS A 194 12.98 -7.94 17.58
N TYR A 195 12.84 -8.91 16.69
CA TYR A 195 13.94 -9.45 15.89
C TYR A 195 14.66 -8.35 15.09
N VAL A 196 13.93 -7.49 14.40
CA VAL A 196 14.53 -6.41 13.60
C VAL A 196 15.16 -5.35 14.50
N ASN A 197 14.50 -4.97 15.60
CA ASN A 197 15.04 -3.96 16.52
C ASN A 197 16.31 -4.46 17.24
N ASP A 198 16.37 -5.73 17.62
CA ASP A 198 17.55 -6.35 18.20
C ASP A 198 18.71 -6.36 17.18
N LEU A 199 18.44 -6.76 15.93
CA LEU A 199 19.44 -6.78 14.86
C LEU A 199 19.99 -5.39 14.56
N ALA A 200 19.14 -4.35 14.61
CA ALA A 200 19.52 -2.98 14.32
C ALA A 200 20.08 -2.21 15.53
N GLY A 201 19.97 -2.75 16.75
CA GLY A 201 20.31 -2.03 17.99
C GLY A 201 19.51 -0.74 18.21
N SER A 202 18.37 -0.58 17.52
CA SER A 202 17.55 0.63 17.50
C SER A 202 16.10 0.30 17.12
N GLN A 203 15.16 1.23 17.33
CA GLN A 203 13.77 1.04 16.93
C GLN A 203 13.62 1.26 15.42
N ARG A 204 13.47 0.17 14.67
CA ARG A 204 13.24 0.17 13.21
C ARG A 204 11.85 -0.35 12.84
N VAL A 205 11.24 -1.14 13.70
CA VAL A 205 9.90 -1.70 13.50
C VAL A 205 9.02 -1.36 14.70
N LEU A 206 7.77 -1.01 14.42
CA LEU A 206 6.62 -1.02 15.33
C LEU A 206 5.65 -2.13 14.91
N SER A 207 4.68 -2.47 15.76
CA SER A 207 3.71 -3.54 15.46
C SER A 207 2.28 -3.13 15.75
N HIS A 208 1.40 -3.42 14.80
CA HIS A 208 -0.03 -3.38 15.06
C HIS A 208 -0.47 -4.50 16.00
N GLY A 209 -1.56 -4.25 16.72
CA GLY A 209 -2.45 -5.30 17.20
C GLY A 209 -3.60 -5.53 16.22
N LEU A 210 -4.22 -6.70 16.28
CA LEU A 210 -5.42 -7.00 15.49
C LEU A 210 -6.66 -6.84 16.35
N LEU A 211 -7.69 -6.24 15.77
CA LEU A 211 -8.97 -6.06 16.43
C LEU A 211 -10.11 -6.46 15.48
N ARG A 212 -11.03 -7.30 15.97
CA ARG A 212 -12.15 -7.82 15.17
C ARG A 212 -13.50 -7.54 15.84
N PRO A 213 -14.02 -6.30 15.80
CA PRO A 213 -15.21 -5.91 16.57
C PRO A 213 -16.45 -6.81 16.36
N ASN A 214 -16.63 -7.32 15.15
CA ASN A 214 -17.72 -8.24 14.80
C ASN A 214 -17.61 -9.65 15.43
N LEU A 215 -16.57 -9.92 16.20
CA LEU A 215 -16.43 -11.10 17.04
C LEU A 215 -16.90 -10.88 18.50
N GLY A 216 -17.26 -9.65 18.86
CA GLY A 216 -17.91 -9.32 20.12
C GLY A 216 -17.00 -9.43 21.34
N LYS A 217 -17.59 -9.73 22.51
CA LYS A 217 -16.93 -9.61 23.82
C LYS A 217 -15.63 -10.41 23.97
N LYS A 218 -15.45 -11.52 23.24
CA LYS A 218 -14.23 -12.34 23.30
C LYS A 218 -12.97 -11.57 22.87
N GLU A 219 -13.12 -10.49 22.10
CA GLU A 219 -11.99 -9.65 21.71
C GLU A 219 -11.57 -8.67 22.81
N MET A 220 -12.42 -8.40 23.81
CA MET A 220 -12.14 -7.38 24.84
C MET A 220 -10.97 -7.76 25.74
N GLU A 221 -10.85 -9.04 26.11
CA GLU A 221 -9.72 -9.56 26.90
C GLU A 221 -8.44 -9.54 26.08
N GLU A 222 -8.54 -9.92 24.81
CA GLU A 222 -7.40 -9.93 23.90
C GLU A 222 -6.89 -8.51 23.60
N MET A 223 -7.76 -7.50 23.60
CA MET A 223 -7.31 -6.10 23.54
C MET A 223 -6.41 -5.74 24.72
N GLU A 224 -6.78 -6.16 25.93
CA GLU A 224 -5.97 -5.89 27.11
C GLU A 224 -4.63 -6.61 27.04
N ARG A 225 -4.62 -7.88 26.61
CA ARG A 225 -3.39 -8.67 26.45
C ARG A 225 -2.44 -8.01 25.44
N GLN A 226 -2.95 -7.69 24.25
CA GLN A 226 -2.13 -7.07 23.19
C GLN A 226 -1.53 -5.74 23.64
N VAL A 227 -2.27 -4.90 24.38
CA VAL A 227 -1.73 -3.62 24.87
C VAL A 227 -0.78 -3.79 26.05
N LYS A 228 -1.16 -4.56 27.08
CA LYS A 228 -0.40 -4.65 28.33
C LYS A 228 0.82 -5.56 28.22
N GLU A 229 0.69 -6.68 27.52
CA GLU A 229 1.74 -7.70 27.42
C GLU A 229 2.55 -7.53 26.14
N LEU A 230 1.88 -7.44 24.98
CA LEU A 230 2.58 -7.33 23.69
C LEU A 230 3.04 -5.90 23.37
N LYS A 231 2.49 -4.89 24.06
CA LYS A 231 2.82 -3.48 23.88
C LYS A 231 2.70 -3.04 22.42
N ILE A 232 1.57 -3.35 21.80
CA ILE A 232 1.28 -2.91 20.42
C ILE A 232 1.25 -1.37 20.31
N ASP A 233 1.46 -0.87 19.09
CA ASP A 233 1.61 0.57 18.85
C ASP A 233 0.34 1.22 18.26
N ALA A 234 -0.48 0.44 17.53
CA ALA A 234 -1.75 0.87 16.95
C ALA A 234 -2.65 -0.34 16.63
N TRP A 235 -3.93 -0.11 16.33
CA TRP A 235 -4.86 -1.18 15.93
C TRP A 235 -4.98 -1.31 14.43
N LYS A 236 -4.94 -2.53 13.91
CA LYS A 236 -5.27 -2.86 12.52
C LYS A 236 -6.57 -3.65 12.43
N MET A 237 -7.46 -3.22 11.52
CA MET A 237 -8.83 -3.70 11.41
C MET A 237 -9.32 -3.79 9.96
N TYR A 238 -10.36 -4.59 9.76
CA TYR A 238 -10.99 -4.84 8.46
C TYR A 238 -12.52 -4.86 8.62
N THR A 239 -13.21 -3.81 8.19
CA THR A 239 -14.68 -3.68 8.28
C THR A 239 -15.39 -4.65 7.35
N GLY A 240 -14.84 -4.85 6.15
CA GLY A 240 -15.36 -5.78 5.15
C GLY A 240 -15.04 -7.26 5.43
N ALA A 241 -14.22 -7.58 6.43
CA ALA A 241 -13.94 -8.96 6.79
C ALA A 241 -15.11 -9.56 7.59
N GLU A 242 -15.85 -10.47 6.95
CA GLU A 242 -16.99 -11.18 7.54
C GLU A 242 -16.53 -12.34 8.44
N LEU A 243 -15.68 -12.02 9.44
CA LEU A 243 -15.15 -12.97 10.42
C LEU A 243 -16.20 -13.33 11.48
N GLY A 244 -17.04 -12.35 11.85
CA GLY A 244 -18.27 -12.53 12.62
C GLY A 244 -19.41 -13.08 11.77
N GLU A 245 -20.64 -12.87 12.20
CA GLU A 245 -21.82 -13.24 11.39
C GLU A 245 -21.95 -12.36 10.13
N LYS A 246 -21.50 -11.10 10.23
CA LYS A 246 -21.60 -10.08 9.16
C LYS A 246 -20.38 -9.16 9.20
N ALA A 247 -20.21 -8.41 8.11
CA ALA A 247 -19.37 -7.21 8.09
C ALA A 247 -19.87 -6.17 9.11
N TRP A 248 -19.03 -5.19 9.45
CA TRP A 248 -19.34 -4.18 10.46
C TRP A 248 -18.93 -2.78 9.99
N PHE A 249 -19.46 -1.76 10.66
CA PHE A 249 -19.24 -0.35 10.34
C PHE A 249 -18.66 0.39 11.54
N MET A 250 -17.81 1.37 11.27
CA MET A 250 -17.05 2.12 12.28
C MET A 250 -17.93 3.02 13.14
N ASP A 251 -19.10 3.39 12.64
CA ASP A 251 -20.09 4.21 13.33
C ASP A 251 -21.20 3.41 14.04
N ASP A 252 -21.11 2.07 14.02
CA ASP A 252 -22.09 1.19 14.68
C ASP A 252 -21.97 1.27 16.21
N PRO A 253 -22.98 1.80 16.92
CA PRO A 253 -22.91 1.98 18.37
C PRO A 253 -22.91 0.67 19.16
N LYS A 254 -23.39 -0.43 18.55
CA LYS A 254 -23.46 -1.75 19.20
C LYS A 254 -22.20 -2.56 18.93
N VAL A 255 -21.66 -2.47 17.72
CA VAL A 255 -20.50 -3.27 17.30
C VAL A 255 -19.18 -2.55 17.52
N ALA A 256 -19.03 -1.28 17.10
CA ALA A 256 -17.74 -0.59 17.10
C ALA A 256 -17.48 0.24 18.37
N TYR A 257 -18.49 0.97 18.88
CA TYR A 257 -18.27 1.95 19.96
C TYR A 257 -17.76 1.36 21.27
N PRO A 258 -18.19 0.15 21.69
CA PRO A 258 -17.58 -0.50 22.86
C PRO A 258 -16.05 -0.67 22.73
N PHE A 259 -15.55 -0.88 21.51
CA PHE A 259 -14.13 -1.05 21.23
C PHE A 259 -13.38 0.28 21.13
N TRP A 260 -14.03 1.35 20.65
CA TRP A 260 -13.48 2.71 20.69
C TRP A 260 -13.29 3.17 22.13
N GLU A 261 -14.31 3.01 22.98
CA GLU A 261 -14.23 3.31 24.40
C GLU A 261 -13.15 2.47 25.12
N LYS A 262 -13.03 1.19 24.76
CA LYS A 262 -11.98 0.33 25.31
C LYS A 262 -10.58 0.78 24.86
N THR A 263 -10.43 1.14 23.61
CA THR A 263 -9.19 1.66 23.02
C THR A 263 -8.73 2.94 23.73
N ARG A 264 -9.65 3.88 23.96
CA ARG A 264 -9.40 5.11 24.75
C ARG A 264 -8.88 4.79 26.16
N LYS A 265 -9.53 3.86 26.86
CA LYS A 265 -9.12 3.43 28.20
C LYS A 265 -7.75 2.74 28.23
N LEU A 266 -7.38 2.07 27.14
CA LEU A 266 -6.09 1.42 26.97
C LEU A 266 -4.98 2.38 26.50
N GLY A 267 -5.32 3.63 26.17
CA GLY A 267 -4.35 4.66 25.77
C GLY A 267 -3.87 4.57 24.32
N ILE A 268 -4.45 3.68 23.51
CA ILE A 268 -4.17 3.62 22.07
C ILE A 268 -5.12 4.59 21.37
N LYS A 269 -4.61 5.40 20.43
CA LYS A 269 -5.42 6.39 19.69
C LYS A 269 -5.55 6.09 18.20
N ASN A 270 -4.61 5.34 17.65
CA ASN A 270 -4.50 5.11 16.21
C ASN A 270 -5.29 3.87 15.79
N LEU A 271 -6.28 4.09 14.93
CA LEU A 271 -7.21 3.10 14.39
C LEU A 271 -6.96 2.95 12.88
N CYS A 272 -6.12 1.98 12.51
CA CYS A 272 -5.81 1.65 11.13
C CYS A 272 -6.88 0.73 10.55
N VAL A 273 -7.74 1.24 9.67
CA VAL A 273 -8.90 0.50 9.15
C VAL A 273 -8.80 0.33 7.64
N HIS A 274 -8.91 -0.92 7.19
CA HIS A 274 -9.00 -1.27 5.78
C HIS A 274 -10.32 -0.78 5.18
N LYS A 275 -10.27 0.34 4.45
CA LYS A 275 -11.44 1.08 3.90
C LYS A 275 -11.37 1.31 2.39
N GLY A 276 -10.44 0.65 1.71
CA GLY A 276 -10.34 0.59 0.25
C GLY A 276 -10.08 -0.85 -0.18
N LEU A 277 -10.00 -1.09 -1.50
CA LEU A 277 -9.64 -2.39 -2.08
C LEU A 277 -10.40 -3.57 -1.46
N PRO A 278 -11.63 -3.86 -1.91
CA PRO A 278 -12.38 -5.03 -1.45
C PRO A 278 -11.78 -6.37 -1.88
N LEU A 279 -10.91 -6.39 -2.90
CA LEU A 279 -10.06 -7.53 -3.29
C LEU A 279 -10.82 -8.84 -3.56
N GLY A 280 -12.08 -8.76 -4.00
CA GLY A 280 -12.95 -9.92 -4.23
C GLY A 280 -13.33 -10.73 -2.99
N ALA A 281 -12.80 -10.37 -1.81
CA ALA A 281 -12.87 -11.16 -0.58
C ALA A 281 -13.61 -10.43 0.55
N PHE A 282 -13.59 -9.10 0.54
CA PHE A 282 -14.20 -8.27 1.56
C PHE A 282 -15.55 -7.73 1.12
N ASN A 283 -16.48 -7.58 2.07
CA ASN A 283 -17.79 -7.01 1.83
C ASN A 283 -17.66 -5.57 1.32
N GLU A 284 -18.13 -5.34 0.08
CA GLU A 284 -17.88 -4.11 -0.67
C GLU A 284 -18.44 -2.88 0.06
N LYS A 285 -19.69 -2.98 0.54
CA LYS A 285 -20.36 -1.91 1.28
C LYS A 285 -19.64 -1.54 2.57
N ALA A 286 -19.17 -2.52 3.33
CA ALA A 286 -18.45 -2.26 4.58
C ALA A 286 -17.04 -1.71 4.39
N CYS A 287 -16.43 -1.91 3.21
CA CYS A 287 -15.20 -1.22 2.84
C CYS A 287 -15.43 0.27 2.54
N THR A 288 -16.63 0.71 2.15
CA THR A 288 -16.87 2.13 1.83
C THR A 288 -16.62 3.07 3.00
N PRO A 289 -16.29 4.35 2.74
CA PRO A 289 -16.02 5.34 3.77
C PRO A 289 -17.27 5.99 4.39
N HIS A 290 -18.48 5.52 4.09
CA HIS A 290 -19.72 6.20 4.49
C HIS A 290 -19.92 6.30 6.01
N ASP A 291 -19.35 5.38 6.77
CA ASP A 291 -19.38 5.35 8.24
C ASP A 291 -18.29 6.21 8.91
N LEU A 292 -17.33 6.76 8.14
CA LEU A 292 -16.25 7.56 8.72
C LEU A 292 -16.74 8.87 9.32
N GLU A 293 -17.71 9.53 8.69
CA GLU A 293 -18.15 10.86 9.15
C GLU A 293 -18.69 10.82 10.58
N LYS A 294 -19.60 9.88 10.86
CA LYS A 294 -20.21 9.77 12.18
C LYS A 294 -19.20 9.25 13.20
N ALA A 295 -18.39 8.23 12.86
CA ALA A 295 -17.35 7.74 13.74
C ALA A 295 -16.35 8.83 14.14
N ALA A 296 -15.88 9.63 13.17
CA ALA A 296 -14.93 10.71 13.40
C ALA A 296 -15.51 11.84 14.26
N LYS A 297 -16.80 12.18 14.09
CA LYS A 297 -17.51 13.17 14.91
C LYS A 297 -17.73 12.71 16.34
N ASP A 298 -18.08 11.44 16.53
CA ASP A 298 -18.43 10.89 17.85
C ASP A 298 -17.17 10.59 18.69
N PHE A 299 -16.01 10.36 18.05
CA PHE A 299 -14.73 10.07 18.71
C PHE A 299 -13.61 10.99 18.19
N PRO A 300 -13.68 12.31 18.45
CA PRO A 300 -12.73 13.28 17.91
C PRO A 300 -11.31 13.16 18.48
N ASP A 301 -11.13 12.40 19.56
CA ASP A 301 -9.83 12.14 20.22
C ASP A 301 -9.12 10.87 19.71
N LEU A 302 -9.75 10.11 18.82
CA LEU A 302 -9.19 8.94 18.15
C LEU A 302 -8.83 9.28 16.70
N ASN A 303 -7.74 8.71 16.20
CA ASN A 303 -7.26 8.90 14.82
C ASN A 303 -7.73 7.74 13.94
N PHE A 304 -8.56 8.03 12.95
CA PHE A 304 -9.02 7.07 11.96
C PHE A 304 -8.10 7.10 10.74
N ILE A 305 -7.19 6.12 10.66
CA ILE A 305 -6.23 6.00 9.58
C ILE A 305 -6.83 5.07 8.51
N VAL A 306 -7.24 5.68 7.40
CA VAL A 306 -7.94 5.03 6.30
C VAL A 306 -6.92 4.36 5.39
N TYR A 307 -6.77 3.04 5.54
CA TYR A 307 -5.83 2.27 4.73
C TYR A 307 -6.30 2.18 3.29
N HIS A 308 -5.32 2.27 2.40
CA HIS A 308 -5.53 2.46 0.96
C HIS A 308 -6.28 3.76 0.64
N SER A 309 -6.24 4.76 1.51
CA SER A 309 -6.86 6.07 1.29
C SER A 309 -8.35 6.04 0.98
N GLY A 310 -9.03 4.93 1.28
CA GLY A 310 -10.40 4.71 0.85
C GLY A 310 -10.54 4.53 -0.66
N TYR A 311 -9.52 4.01 -1.36
CA TYR A 311 -9.57 3.80 -2.80
C TYR A 311 -10.35 2.54 -3.14
N ARG A 312 -11.35 2.65 -4.02
CA ARG A 312 -12.11 1.48 -4.47
C ARG A 312 -11.22 0.42 -5.11
N GLY A 313 -10.27 0.82 -5.97
CA GLY A 313 -9.52 -0.10 -6.82
C GLY A 313 -10.10 -0.21 -8.23
N GLY A 314 -9.30 -0.75 -9.15
CA GLY A 314 -9.70 -1.03 -10.53
C GLY A 314 -10.05 -2.51 -10.75
N PHE A 315 -10.77 -2.80 -11.82
CA PHE A 315 -11.10 -4.17 -12.25
C PHE A 315 -11.70 -5.01 -11.09
N TRP A 316 -11.36 -6.30 -10.99
CA TRP A 316 -11.83 -7.18 -9.91
C TRP A 316 -11.30 -6.82 -8.51
N LEU A 317 -10.17 -6.10 -8.40
CA LEU A 317 -9.64 -5.66 -7.10
C LEU A 317 -10.56 -4.63 -6.43
N GLY A 318 -11.33 -3.90 -7.25
CA GLY A 318 -12.37 -2.98 -6.79
C GLY A 318 -13.75 -3.61 -6.60
N GLN A 319 -13.88 -4.93 -6.78
CA GLN A 319 -15.12 -5.66 -6.49
C GLN A 319 -14.98 -6.40 -5.16
N GLY A 320 -16.06 -6.48 -4.39
CA GLY A 320 -16.08 -7.23 -3.13
C GLY A 320 -17.13 -8.34 -3.08
N THR A 321 -17.35 -8.91 -1.90
CA THR A 321 -18.52 -9.73 -1.62
C THR A 321 -19.68 -8.84 -1.13
N GLY A 322 -20.84 -9.43 -0.83
CA GLY A 322 -21.97 -8.72 -0.26
C GLY A 322 -22.64 -7.74 -1.23
N GLU A 323 -23.26 -6.70 -0.67
CA GLU A 323 -23.98 -5.67 -1.42
C GLU A 323 -22.98 -4.84 -2.25
N LYS A 324 -23.19 -4.83 -3.57
CA LYS A 324 -22.37 -4.08 -4.52
C LYS A 324 -22.61 -2.59 -4.38
N VAL A 325 -21.55 -1.81 -4.51
CA VAL A 325 -21.60 -0.35 -4.43
C VAL A 325 -21.47 0.20 -5.84
N VAL A 326 -22.48 0.94 -6.28
CA VAL A 326 -22.50 1.53 -7.63
C VAL A 326 -21.92 2.92 -7.54
N ASP A 327 -20.76 3.11 -8.16
CA ASP A 327 -20.13 4.42 -8.23
C ASP A 327 -20.87 5.35 -9.20
N LYS A 328 -20.70 6.65 -8.98
CA LYS A 328 -21.13 7.67 -9.92
C LYS A 328 -20.38 7.50 -11.24
N LYS A 329 -21.11 7.33 -12.34
CA LYS A 329 -20.53 7.39 -13.69
C LYS A 329 -20.24 8.85 -14.02
N THR A 330 -18.97 9.19 -14.22
CA THR A 330 -18.52 10.53 -14.57
C THR A 330 -17.20 10.46 -15.32
N ASP A 331 -16.98 11.47 -16.16
CA ASP A 331 -15.74 11.77 -16.88
C ASP A 331 -14.86 12.78 -16.13
N ASP A 332 -15.28 13.26 -14.96
CA ASP A 332 -14.50 14.18 -14.13
C ASP A 332 -13.20 13.51 -13.67
N PRO A 333 -12.02 14.00 -14.09
CA PRO A 333 -10.74 13.41 -13.70
C PRO A 333 -10.45 13.57 -12.19
N GLN A 334 -11.15 14.47 -11.50
CA GLN A 334 -11.07 14.61 -10.05
C GLN A 334 -11.85 13.53 -9.30
N GLU A 335 -12.85 12.88 -9.92
CA GLU A 335 -13.63 11.85 -9.25
C GLU A 335 -12.86 10.52 -9.22
N ILE A 336 -12.25 10.26 -8.06
CA ILE A 336 -11.64 9.00 -7.70
C ILE A 336 -12.58 8.29 -6.72
N PRO A 337 -13.26 7.21 -7.12
CA PRO A 337 -14.28 6.56 -6.29
C PRO A 337 -13.78 6.26 -4.87
N TRP A 338 -14.65 6.57 -3.90
CA TRP A 338 -14.47 6.41 -2.45
C TRP A 338 -13.46 7.37 -1.82
N ILE A 339 -12.32 7.66 -2.47
CA ILE A 339 -11.45 8.77 -2.04
C ILE A 339 -12.24 10.09 -2.07
N SER A 340 -12.97 10.31 -3.16
CA SER A 340 -13.81 11.51 -3.37
C SER A 340 -14.95 11.59 -2.35
N ASP A 341 -15.43 10.44 -1.85
CA ASP A 341 -16.43 10.40 -0.77
C ASP A 341 -15.86 10.94 0.54
N ILE A 342 -14.64 10.56 0.90
CA ILE A 342 -13.95 11.09 2.08
C ILE A 342 -13.69 12.59 1.92
N LEU A 343 -13.21 13.02 0.76
CA LEU A 343 -12.98 14.45 0.49
C LEU A 343 -14.28 15.26 0.60
N ARG A 344 -15.42 14.71 0.14
CA ARG A 344 -16.74 15.34 0.32
C ARG A 344 -17.18 15.38 1.79
N ILE A 345 -16.86 14.36 2.60
CA ILE A 345 -17.07 14.37 4.06
C ILE A 345 -16.27 15.50 4.72
N LEU A 346 -14.99 15.64 4.38
CA LEU A 346 -14.10 16.65 4.97
C LEU A 346 -14.46 18.07 4.55
N LYS A 347 -14.81 18.29 3.27
CA LYS A 347 -15.28 19.59 2.77
C LYS A 347 -16.56 20.06 3.46
N ARG A 348 -17.53 19.16 3.68
CA ARG A 348 -18.79 19.52 4.37
C ARG A 348 -18.63 19.62 5.89
N ASN A 349 -17.58 19.02 6.46
CA ASN A 349 -17.29 19.04 7.89
C ASN A 349 -15.81 19.42 8.17
N PRO A 350 -15.41 20.68 7.94
CA PRO A 350 -14.01 21.10 8.08
C PRO A 350 -13.46 21.00 9.51
N LYS A 351 -14.32 20.77 10.51
CA LYS A 351 -13.95 20.52 11.91
C LYS A 351 -13.45 19.10 12.17
N ILE A 352 -13.70 18.15 11.26
CA ILE A 352 -13.13 16.80 11.35
C ILE A 352 -11.65 16.90 11.00
N LYS A 353 -10.78 16.51 11.94
CA LYS A 353 -9.31 16.57 11.83
C LYS A 353 -8.63 15.25 12.16
N ASN A 354 -9.41 14.20 12.36
CA ASN A 354 -8.94 12.91 12.85
C ASN A 354 -9.17 11.78 11.82
N ILE A 355 -9.21 12.13 10.52
CA ILE A 355 -9.25 11.18 9.40
C ILE A 355 -7.96 11.36 8.60
N TYR A 356 -7.17 10.31 8.50
CA TYR A 356 -5.88 10.29 7.81
C TYR A 356 -5.93 9.35 6.61
N PHE A 357 -5.23 9.71 5.53
CA PHE A 357 -5.11 8.92 4.31
C PHE A 357 -3.78 8.17 4.33
N GLU A 358 -3.83 6.85 4.45
CA GLU A 358 -2.64 6.01 4.23
C GLU A 358 -2.58 5.65 2.73
N LEU A 359 -1.40 5.80 2.11
CA LEU A 359 -1.24 5.70 0.67
C LEU A 359 -1.21 4.26 0.13
N GLY A 360 -0.45 3.37 0.75
CA GLY A 360 -0.39 1.92 0.50
C GLY A 360 -0.44 1.48 -0.96
N SER A 361 -1.14 0.38 -1.18
CA SER A 361 -1.46 -0.14 -2.52
C SER A 361 -2.17 0.88 -3.44
N THR A 362 -2.77 1.95 -2.92
CA THR A 362 -3.41 3.00 -3.72
C THR A 362 -2.37 3.81 -4.48
N PHE A 363 -1.34 4.29 -3.78
CA PHE A 363 -0.25 4.99 -4.45
C PHE A 363 0.46 4.05 -5.42
N GLN A 364 0.75 2.81 -5.03
CA GLN A 364 1.34 1.81 -5.92
C GLN A 364 0.57 1.67 -7.23
N GLN A 365 -0.75 1.42 -7.15
CA GLN A 365 -1.59 1.16 -8.32
C GLN A 365 -1.81 2.40 -9.19
N ILE A 366 -2.12 3.54 -8.59
CA ILE A 366 -2.49 4.72 -9.37
C ILE A 366 -1.24 5.36 -9.99
N SER A 367 -0.12 5.46 -9.26
CA SER A 367 1.10 6.07 -9.80
C SER A 367 1.79 5.23 -10.89
N SER A 368 1.52 3.92 -10.98
CA SER A 368 2.03 3.09 -12.10
C SER A 368 1.05 3.06 -13.26
N ALA A 369 -0.25 2.94 -13.01
CA ALA A 369 -1.22 2.82 -14.09
C ALA A 369 -1.55 4.17 -14.75
N ASN A 370 -1.60 5.26 -13.96
CA ASN A 370 -1.98 6.59 -14.42
C ASN A 370 -1.44 7.68 -13.45
N PRO A 371 -0.19 8.13 -13.64
CA PRO A 371 0.44 9.15 -12.79
C PRO A 371 -0.38 10.45 -12.70
N THR A 372 -1.03 10.88 -13.78
CA THR A 372 -1.89 12.09 -13.77
C THR A 372 -3.07 11.94 -12.82
N ARG A 373 -3.70 10.76 -12.77
CA ARG A 373 -4.73 10.45 -11.77
C ARG A 373 -4.18 10.41 -10.35
N CYS A 374 -2.91 10.01 -10.18
CA CYS A 374 -2.23 10.06 -8.88
C CYS A 374 -2.03 11.51 -8.42
N LEU A 375 -1.65 12.42 -9.33
CA LEU A 375 -1.54 13.85 -9.04
C LEU A 375 -2.88 14.47 -8.65
N HIS A 376 -3.98 14.08 -9.32
CA HIS A 376 -5.33 14.46 -8.89
C HIS A 376 -5.66 13.97 -7.47
N MET A 377 -5.27 12.74 -7.13
CA MET A 377 -5.48 12.19 -5.79
C MET A 377 -4.72 13.01 -4.74
N LEU A 378 -3.41 13.15 -4.89
CA LEU A 378 -2.55 13.85 -3.93
C LEU A 378 -2.93 15.33 -3.83
N GLY A 379 -3.12 16.01 -4.97
CA GLY A 379 -3.50 17.42 -5.00
C GLY A 379 -4.80 17.70 -4.27
N GLN A 380 -5.81 16.84 -4.43
CA GLN A 380 -7.07 16.98 -3.71
C GLN A 380 -6.96 16.66 -2.22
N MET A 381 -6.21 15.62 -1.84
CA MET A 381 -5.98 15.30 -0.43
C MET A 381 -5.29 16.47 0.28
N ILE A 382 -4.23 17.03 -0.30
CA ILE A 382 -3.50 18.16 0.30
C ILE A 382 -4.41 19.40 0.38
N GLN A 383 -5.17 19.72 -0.68
CA GLN A 383 -6.08 20.88 -0.65
C GLN A 383 -7.18 20.77 0.41
N VAL A 384 -7.69 19.56 0.66
CA VAL A 384 -8.89 19.35 1.50
C VAL A 384 -8.53 19.03 2.94
N ALA A 385 -7.58 18.12 3.13
CA ALA A 385 -7.19 17.61 4.45
C ALA A 385 -5.93 18.29 4.97
N GLY A 386 -5.01 18.65 4.07
CA GLY A 386 -3.65 19.10 4.41
C GLY A 386 -2.63 17.99 4.17
N ALA A 387 -1.37 18.38 3.93
CA ALA A 387 -0.28 17.43 3.75
C ALA A 387 -0.01 16.61 5.02
N ASP A 388 -0.31 17.17 6.19
CA ASP A 388 -0.21 16.56 7.52
C ASP A 388 -1.20 15.39 7.77
N HIS A 389 -2.19 15.22 6.89
CA HIS A 389 -3.18 14.14 6.98
C HIS A 389 -2.90 12.98 6.02
N ILE A 390 -1.75 12.98 5.33
CA ILE A 390 -1.37 11.95 4.37
C ILE A 390 -0.18 11.17 4.93
N LEU A 391 -0.32 9.86 5.07
CA LEU A 391 0.66 8.97 5.68
C LEU A 391 1.26 8.03 4.64
N TRP A 392 2.57 7.89 4.66
CA TRP A 392 3.27 6.91 3.83
C TRP A 392 3.05 5.50 4.34
N GLY A 393 2.54 4.66 3.46
CA GLY A 393 2.62 3.22 3.59
C GLY A 393 2.68 2.62 2.19
N THR A 394 3.16 1.39 2.09
CA THR A 394 3.45 0.79 0.77
C THR A 394 2.66 -0.48 0.52
N ASP A 395 2.13 -1.08 1.58
CA ASP A 395 1.55 -2.42 1.56
C ASP A 395 2.56 -3.50 1.12
N SER A 396 3.86 -3.21 1.21
CA SER A 396 4.92 -4.17 0.99
C SER A 396 4.94 -5.22 2.12
N ILE A 397 5.36 -6.45 1.90
CA ILE A 397 6.06 -6.93 0.70
C ILE A 397 5.13 -7.70 -0.25
N TRP A 398 3.85 -7.34 -0.39
CA TRP A 398 3.01 -8.01 -1.40
C TRP A 398 3.57 -7.85 -2.82
N GLY A 399 3.87 -6.61 -3.21
CA GLY A 399 4.41 -6.28 -4.54
C GLY A 399 5.93 -6.26 -4.63
N GLY A 400 6.65 -6.36 -3.50
CA GLY A 400 8.12 -6.42 -3.48
C GLY A 400 8.72 -5.42 -2.51
N SER A 401 10.00 -5.15 -2.70
CA SER A 401 10.65 -3.98 -2.14
C SER A 401 9.86 -2.71 -2.50
N PRO A 402 9.66 -1.79 -1.54
CA PRO A 402 8.96 -0.54 -1.78
C PRO A 402 9.80 0.48 -2.55
N GLN A 403 11.06 0.18 -2.92
CA GLN A 403 11.96 1.19 -3.50
C GLN A 403 11.39 1.88 -4.75
N SER A 404 10.68 1.14 -5.63
CA SER A 404 10.04 1.75 -6.80
C SER A 404 8.90 2.72 -6.44
N GLN A 405 8.24 2.52 -5.30
CA GLN A 405 7.24 3.43 -4.77
C GLN A 405 7.92 4.69 -4.20
N ILE A 406 8.97 4.49 -3.41
CA ILE A 406 9.77 5.55 -2.81
C ILE A 406 10.32 6.47 -3.91
N GLU A 407 10.99 5.91 -4.91
CA GLU A 407 11.57 6.68 -6.02
C GLU A 407 10.52 7.47 -6.79
N ARG A 408 9.35 6.87 -7.06
CA ARG A 408 8.27 7.58 -7.75
C ARG A 408 7.76 8.76 -6.94
N LEU A 409 7.44 8.61 -5.65
CA LEU A 409 6.96 9.75 -4.87
C LEU A 409 8.06 10.82 -4.74
N ARG A 410 9.31 10.40 -4.50
CA ARG A 410 10.48 11.28 -4.40
C ARG A 410 10.65 12.14 -5.64
N ARG A 411 10.45 11.56 -6.83
CA ARG A 411 10.60 12.25 -8.12
C ARG A 411 9.32 12.92 -8.62
N MET A 412 8.16 12.59 -8.06
CA MET A 412 6.88 13.10 -8.56
C MET A 412 6.77 14.62 -8.35
N LYS A 413 6.27 15.32 -9.38
CA LYS A 413 6.01 16.76 -9.38
C LYS A 413 4.57 17.05 -9.81
N MET A 414 3.95 18.05 -9.18
CA MET A 414 2.66 18.54 -9.64
C MET A 414 2.85 19.29 -10.95
N THR A 415 2.19 18.86 -12.03
CA THR A 415 2.35 19.51 -13.35
C THR A 415 1.79 20.92 -13.32
N LYS A 416 2.38 21.82 -14.12
CA LYS A 416 1.94 23.22 -14.22
C LYS A 416 0.48 23.33 -14.65
N GLU A 417 0.02 22.46 -15.54
CA GLU A 417 -1.38 22.39 -15.97
C GLU A 417 -2.33 22.14 -14.79
N LEU A 418 -2.01 21.16 -13.93
CA LEU A 418 -2.86 20.83 -12.78
C LEU A 418 -2.83 21.93 -11.71
N GLN A 419 -1.67 22.56 -11.50
CA GLN A 419 -1.55 23.73 -10.62
C GLN A 419 -2.38 24.90 -11.16
N ASP A 420 -2.32 25.19 -12.46
CA ASP A 420 -3.02 26.33 -13.04
C ASP A 420 -4.53 26.11 -13.11
N LYS A 421 -4.97 24.90 -13.47
CA LYS A 421 -6.40 24.56 -13.63
C LYS A 421 -7.11 24.29 -12.30
N TYR A 422 -6.53 23.46 -11.44
CA TYR A 422 -7.18 22.99 -10.21
C TYR A 422 -6.62 23.64 -8.94
N LYS A 423 -5.59 24.49 -9.07
CA LYS A 423 -4.91 25.15 -7.94
C LYS A 423 -4.29 24.15 -6.97
N TYR A 424 -3.92 22.96 -7.44
CA TYR A 424 -3.22 22.00 -6.60
C TYR A 424 -1.88 22.56 -6.16
N PRO A 425 -1.47 22.29 -4.91
CA PRO A 425 -0.17 22.72 -4.42
C PRO A 425 0.95 21.98 -5.15
N GLU A 426 2.13 22.60 -5.20
CA GLU A 426 3.35 21.93 -5.62
C GLU A 426 3.71 20.79 -4.65
N LEU A 427 4.24 19.69 -5.18
CA LEU A 427 4.78 18.59 -4.38
C LEU A 427 6.24 18.87 -4.03
N THR A 428 6.45 19.83 -3.12
CA THR A 428 7.79 20.22 -2.65
C THR A 428 8.46 19.07 -1.89
N ASP A 429 9.78 19.15 -1.72
CA ASP A 429 10.51 18.17 -0.90
C ASP A 429 10.05 18.18 0.56
N GLU A 430 9.63 19.34 1.09
CA GLU A 430 9.05 19.45 2.43
C GLU A 430 7.75 18.64 2.55
N ILE A 431 6.81 18.80 1.61
CA ILE A 431 5.56 18.04 1.59
C ILE A 431 5.84 16.54 1.43
N LYS A 432 6.76 16.16 0.53
CA LYS A 432 7.13 14.76 0.34
C LYS A 432 7.78 14.17 1.60
N ASN A 433 8.65 14.89 2.29
CA ASN A 433 9.25 14.46 3.55
C ASN A 433 8.21 14.33 4.68
N GLN A 434 7.24 15.25 4.74
CA GLN A 434 6.09 15.11 5.64
C GLN A 434 5.36 13.80 5.43
N ILE A 435 4.97 13.53 4.17
CA ILE A 435 4.27 12.30 3.79
C ILE A 435 5.12 11.07 4.11
N PHE A 436 6.40 11.06 3.70
CA PHE A 436 7.30 9.91 3.82
C PHE A 436 7.50 9.40 5.24
N GLY A 437 7.40 10.26 6.24
CA GLY A 437 7.52 9.78 7.61
C GLY A 437 7.28 10.79 8.72
N LEU A 438 7.43 12.10 8.49
CA LEU A 438 7.29 13.07 9.59
C LEU A 438 5.85 13.17 10.13
N ASN A 439 4.84 12.89 9.30
CA ASN A 439 3.46 12.86 9.78
C ASN A 439 3.16 11.65 10.69
N ALA A 440 3.91 10.56 10.53
CA ALA A 440 3.75 9.33 11.30
C ALA A 440 4.65 9.25 12.54
N ALA A 441 5.77 9.98 12.54
CA ALA A 441 6.70 10.13 13.66
C ALA A 441 6.06 10.92 14.81
#